data_AF-A0A2V7W6M8-F1
#
_entry.id   AF-A0A2V7W6M8-F1
#
_cell.length_a   1.000
_cell.length_b   1.000
_cell.length_c   1.000
_cell.angle_alpha   90.00
_cell.angle_beta   90.00
_cell.angle_gamma   90.00
#
_symmetry.space_group_name_H-M   'P 1'
#
loop_
_entity.id
_entity.type
_entity.pdbx_description
1 polymer ?
#
loop_
_entity_poly.entity_id
_entity_poly.type
_entity_poly.pdbx_seq_one_letter_code
_entity_poly.pdbx_strand_id
1 'polypeptide(L)'
;MLMIGENIRQARSAQQRSLADVAKKAKISIATLSRIENGKQTLELGLFLTLAKVLDRTPNDLLENDDPADGNGVDPLVKKIAAFETDQRTQLWRELAASRRSQKVKNRRVQIHQLSQQVEELLAQIDFMRDELENVARKLRRPPPPAFALK
;
A
#
# COMPACT_ATOMS: atom_id res chain seq x y z
N MET A 1 5.66 2.81 22.83
CA MET A 1 6.39 1.64 22.27
C MET A 1 5.37 0.54 22.11
N LEU A 2 5.22 -0.04 20.90
CA LEU A 2 4.26 -1.14 20.67
C LEU A 2 4.54 -2.28 21.67
N MET A 3 3.63 -2.53 22.60
CA MET A 3 3.73 -3.66 23.53
C MET A 3 2.79 -4.77 23.10
N ILE A 4 3.18 -5.52 22.06
CA ILE A 4 2.43 -6.66 21.50
C ILE A 4 2.00 -7.65 22.59
N GLY A 5 2.84 -7.86 23.62
CA GLY A 5 2.51 -8.72 24.76
C GLY A 5 1.27 -8.25 25.54
N GLU A 6 1.12 -6.94 25.73
CA GLU A 6 -0.05 -6.37 26.42
C GLU A 6 -1.31 -6.52 25.57
N ASN A 7 -1.23 -6.29 24.26
CA ASN A 7 -2.35 -6.51 23.34
C ASN A 7 -2.81 -7.98 23.34
N ILE A 8 -1.88 -8.93 23.37
CA ILE A 8 -2.18 -10.37 23.50
C ILE A 8 -2.90 -10.65 24.83
N ARG A 9 -2.43 -10.07 25.94
CA ARG A 9 -3.06 -10.20 27.26
C ARG A 9 -4.47 -9.64 27.28
N GLN A 10 -4.67 -8.45 26.69
CA GLN A 10 -5.97 -7.80 26.61
C GLN A 10 -6.95 -8.62 25.77
N ALA A 11 -6.54 -9.04 24.57
CA ALA A 11 -7.37 -9.89 23.70
C ALA A 11 -7.77 -11.21 24.39
N ARG A 12 -6.84 -11.85 25.10
CA ARG A 12 -7.13 -13.05 25.89
C ARG A 12 -8.13 -12.77 27.02
N SER A 13 -7.94 -11.67 27.75
CA SER A 13 -8.77 -11.32 28.91
C SER A 13 -10.17 -10.90 28.48
N ALA A 14 -10.32 -10.21 27.35
CA ALA A 14 -11.60 -9.86 26.75
C ALA A 14 -12.44 -11.10 26.39
N GLN A 15 -11.79 -12.21 26.05
CA GLN A 15 -12.45 -13.50 25.78
C GLN A 15 -12.66 -14.34 27.05
N GLN A 16 -12.27 -13.84 28.23
CA GLN A 16 -12.30 -14.58 29.51
C GLN A 16 -11.52 -15.90 29.48
N ARG A 17 -10.47 -15.99 28.65
CA ARG A 17 -9.70 -17.22 28.48
C ARG A 17 -8.51 -17.25 29.43
N SER A 18 -8.28 -18.41 30.04
CA SER A 18 -7.13 -18.57 30.92
C SER A 18 -5.81 -18.60 30.13
N LEU A 19 -4.71 -18.24 30.80
CA LEU A 19 -3.35 -18.40 30.29
C LEU A 19 -3.09 -19.86 29.87
N ALA A 20 -3.60 -20.83 30.63
CA ALA A 20 -3.44 -22.25 30.34
C ALA A 20 -4.13 -22.67 29.04
N ASP A 21 -5.35 -22.17 28.79
CA ASP A 21 -6.13 -22.54 27.61
C ASP A 21 -5.50 -22.02 26.32
N VAL A 22 -5.02 -20.77 26.34
CA VAL A 22 -4.36 -20.18 25.17
C VAL A 22 -3.00 -20.83 24.94
N ALA A 23 -2.21 -21.05 26.00
CA ALA A 23 -0.91 -21.72 25.89
C ALA A 23 -1.04 -23.13 25.32
N LYS A 24 -2.05 -23.89 25.77
CA LYS A 24 -2.35 -25.24 25.27
C LYS A 24 -2.71 -25.22 23.78
N LYS A 25 -3.59 -24.31 23.34
CA LYS A 25 -3.97 -24.20 21.92
C LYS A 25 -2.82 -23.71 21.04
N ALA A 26 -1.95 -22.85 21.56
CA ALA A 26 -0.77 -22.35 20.86
C ALA A 26 0.45 -23.30 20.96
N LYS A 27 0.31 -24.45 21.64
CA LYS A 27 1.37 -25.46 21.83
C LYS A 27 2.64 -24.89 22.49
N ILE A 28 2.47 -24.00 23.47
CA ILE A 28 3.57 -23.42 24.27
C ILE A 28 3.35 -23.66 25.76
N SER A 29 4.40 -23.45 26.56
CA SER A 29 4.27 -23.49 28.01
C SER A 29 3.53 -22.25 28.53
N ILE A 30 2.83 -22.40 29.66
CA ILE A 30 2.16 -21.29 30.36
C ILE A 30 3.17 -20.21 30.74
N ALA A 31 4.36 -20.61 31.20
CA ALA A 31 5.44 -19.69 31.55
C ALA A 31 5.94 -18.90 30.34
N THR A 32 5.99 -19.53 29.15
CA THR A 32 6.35 -18.86 27.89
C THR A 32 5.33 -17.78 27.55
N LEU A 33 4.03 -18.11 27.56
CA LEU A 33 2.98 -17.13 27.27
C LEU A 33 2.98 -15.98 28.29
N SER A 34 3.17 -16.28 29.57
CA SER A 34 3.27 -15.26 30.62
C SER A 34 4.47 -14.32 30.41
N ARG A 35 5.65 -14.83 30.06
CA ARG A 35 6.80 -13.97 29.76
C ARG A 35 6.56 -13.09 28.53
N ILE A 36 5.90 -13.61 27.50
CA ILE A 36 5.52 -12.84 26.30
C ILE A 36 4.55 -11.72 26.67
N GLU A 37 3.46 -12.04 27.38
CA GLU A 37 2.45 -11.05 27.79
C GLU A 37 3.02 -9.93 28.65
N ASN A 38 4.01 -10.25 29.50
CA ASN A 38 4.69 -9.26 30.35
C ASN A 38 5.90 -8.57 29.67
N GLY A 39 6.12 -8.79 28.36
CA GLY A 39 7.23 -8.19 27.61
C GLY A 39 8.63 -8.67 28.02
N LYS A 40 8.73 -9.76 28.78
CA LYS A 40 9.99 -10.35 29.25
C LYS A 40 10.64 -11.30 28.24
N GLN A 41 9.94 -11.64 27.15
CA GLN A 41 10.44 -12.48 26.08
C GLN A 41 9.98 -11.94 24.74
N THR A 42 10.91 -11.89 23.78
CA THR A 42 10.60 -11.53 22.39
C THR A 42 9.75 -12.60 21.72
N LEU A 43 8.88 -12.17 20.82
CA LEU A 43 7.93 -13.03 20.15
C LEU A 43 8.38 -13.29 18.71
N GLU A 44 8.62 -14.56 18.39
CA GLU A 44 8.87 -15.04 17.04
C GLU A 44 7.63 -14.87 16.15
N LEU A 45 7.81 -14.53 14.88
CA LEU A 45 6.72 -14.28 13.93
C LEU A 45 5.78 -15.49 13.78
N GLY A 46 6.33 -16.71 13.72
CA GLY A 46 5.52 -17.91 13.63
C GLY A 46 4.61 -18.12 14.84
N LEU A 47 5.12 -17.82 16.04
CA LEU A 47 4.33 -17.91 17.26
C LEU A 47 3.31 -16.78 17.35
N PHE A 48 3.66 -15.58 16.92
CA PHE A 48 2.74 -14.45 16.82
C PHE A 48 1.52 -14.78 15.96
N LEU A 49 1.73 -15.28 14.74
CA LEU A 49 0.63 -15.67 13.85
C LEU A 49 -0.21 -16.81 14.42
N THR A 50 0.40 -17.72 15.18
CA THR A 50 -0.32 -18.79 15.87
C THR A 50 -1.21 -18.23 16.98
N LEU A 51 -0.70 -17.31 17.80
CA LEU A 51 -1.47 -16.65 18.85
C LEU A 51 -2.62 -15.82 18.28
N ALA A 52 -2.40 -15.09 17.19
CA ALA A 52 -3.44 -14.35 16.47
C ALA A 52 -4.61 -15.26 16.06
N LYS A 53 -4.30 -16.43 15.47
CA LYS A 53 -5.31 -17.43 15.12
C LYS A 53 -6.01 -18.02 16.33
N VAL A 54 -5.29 -18.35 17.40
CA VAL A 54 -5.86 -18.93 18.63
C VAL A 54 -6.80 -17.96 19.34
N LEU A 55 -6.51 -16.66 19.24
CA LEU A 55 -7.29 -15.55 19.78
C LEU A 55 -8.32 -15.01 18.78
N ASP A 56 -8.49 -15.61 17.60
CA ASP A 56 -9.45 -15.15 16.59
C ASP A 56 -9.36 -13.64 16.28
N ARG A 57 -8.11 -13.15 16.16
CA ARG A 57 -7.79 -11.74 15.85
C ARG A 57 -6.92 -11.65 14.63
N THR A 58 -7.05 -10.55 13.87
CA THR A 58 -6.11 -10.31 12.78
C THR A 58 -4.75 -9.92 13.36
N PRO A 59 -3.63 -10.23 12.67
CA PRO A 59 -2.31 -9.76 13.09
C PRO A 59 -2.26 -8.23 13.22
N ASN A 60 -3.02 -7.51 12.38
CA ASN A 60 -3.09 -6.05 12.43
C ASN A 60 -3.74 -5.57 13.74
N ASP A 61 -4.84 -6.20 14.18
CA ASP A 61 -5.51 -5.88 15.45
C ASP A 61 -4.57 -6.00 16.66
N LEU A 62 -3.66 -6.98 16.64
CA LEU A 62 -2.70 -7.20 17.72
C LEU A 62 -1.49 -6.26 17.66
N LEU A 63 -1.26 -5.61 16.52
CA LEU A 63 -0.20 -4.61 16.32
C LEU A 63 -0.71 -3.19 16.52
N GLU A 64 -1.98 -2.93 16.25
CA GLU A 64 -2.60 -1.65 16.57
C GLU A 64 -2.59 -1.43 18.08
N ASN A 65 -2.14 -0.25 18.50
CA ASN A 65 -2.32 0.16 19.89
C ASN A 65 -3.78 0.61 19.99
N ASP A 66 -4.67 -0.31 20.32
CA ASP A 66 -5.95 0.05 20.92
C ASP A 66 -5.60 0.70 22.26
N ASP A 67 -5.40 2.03 22.28
CA ASP A 67 -5.57 2.78 23.53
C ASP A 67 -7.01 2.47 23.99
N PRO A 68 -7.20 1.72 25.09
CA PRO A 68 -8.49 1.13 25.42
C PRO A 68 -9.48 2.15 26.01
N ALA A 69 -9.31 3.43 25.72
CA ALA A 69 -10.16 4.48 26.27
C ALA A 69 -11.54 4.57 25.62
N ASP A 70 -11.74 4.10 24.38
CA ASP A 70 -13.00 4.36 23.68
C ASP A 70 -13.32 3.28 22.64
N GLY A 71 -14.04 2.24 23.08
CA GLY A 71 -14.55 1.12 22.29
C GLY A 71 -15.64 1.48 21.27
N ASN A 72 -15.41 2.51 20.47
CA ASN A 72 -16.37 2.97 19.45
C ASN A 72 -15.92 2.71 18.00
N GLY A 73 -14.79 2.03 17.78
CA GLY A 73 -14.26 1.78 16.42
C GLY A 73 -13.98 3.06 15.60
N VAL A 74 -13.99 4.22 16.26
CA VAL A 74 -13.69 5.51 15.63
C VAL A 74 -12.19 5.69 15.66
N ASP A 75 -11.62 5.81 14.47
CA ASP A 75 -10.20 6.09 14.22
C ASP A 75 -9.70 7.20 15.19
N PRO A 76 -8.60 6.98 15.92
CA PRO A 76 -7.99 7.97 16.81
C PRO A 76 -7.80 9.35 16.14
N LEU A 77 -7.57 9.41 14.83
CA LEU A 77 -7.49 10.66 14.06
C LEU A 77 -8.85 11.38 14.00
N VAL A 78 -9.94 10.64 13.83
CA VAL A 78 -11.29 11.21 13.81
C VAL A 78 -11.66 11.77 15.19
N LYS A 79 -11.29 11.08 16.28
CA LYS A 79 -11.45 11.61 17.65
C LYS A 79 -10.67 12.91 17.84
N LYS A 80 -9.41 12.95 17.37
CA LYS A 80 -8.55 14.13 17.48
C LYS A 80 -9.10 15.33 16.68
N ILE A 81 -9.67 15.09 15.50
CA ILE A 81 -10.32 16.13 14.68
C ILE A 81 -11.63 16.59 15.32
N ALA A 82 -12.41 15.69 15.93
CA ALA A 82 -13.64 16.03 16.61
C ALA A 82 -13.39 16.87 17.88
N ALA A 83 -12.27 16.65 18.56
CA ALA A 83 -11.83 17.40 19.73
C ALA A 83 -11.27 18.80 19.41
N PHE A 84 -11.12 19.18 18.14
CA PHE A 84 -10.74 20.55 17.77
C PHE A 84 -11.93 21.50 17.91
N GLU A 85 -11.65 22.73 18.36
CA GLU A 85 -12.63 23.83 18.38
C GLU A 85 -13.25 24.05 17.00
N THR A 86 -14.51 24.47 16.96
CA THR A 86 -15.31 24.59 15.72
C THR A 86 -14.61 25.42 14.63
N ASP A 87 -13.92 26.48 15.03
CA ASP A 87 -13.18 27.37 14.11
C ASP A 87 -11.92 26.69 13.54
N GLN A 88 -11.21 25.94 14.37
CA GLN A 88 -10.01 25.18 13.95
C GLN A 88 -10.38 24.06 12.97
N ARG A 89 -11.50 23.37 13.21
CA ARG A 89 -12.04 22.36 12.28
C ARG A 89 -12.35 22.97 10.92
N THR A 90 -13.01 24.13 10.89
CA THR A 90 -13.40 24.79 9.64
C THR A 90 -12.20 25.29 8.84
N GLN A 91 -11.17 25.78 9.53
CA GLN A 91 -9.90 26.18 8.92
C GLN A 91 -9.16 24.96 8.32
N LEU A 92 -9.07 23.86 9.07
CA LEU A 92 -8.47 22.61 8.59
C LEU A 92 -9.18 22.10 7.33
N TRP A 93 -10.52 22.14 7.29
CA TRP A 93 -11.28 21.75 6.10
C TRP A 93 -10.99 22.65 4.89
N ARG A 94 -10.83 23.96 5.10
CA ARG A 94 -10.46 24.89 4.02
C ARG A 94 -9.06 24.60 3.47
N GLU A 95 -8.10 24.32 4.33
CA GLU A 95 -6.73 23.99 3.94
C GLU A 95 -6.64 22.65 3.20
N LEU A 96 -7.35 21.62 3.67
CA LEU A 96 -7.44 20.32 2.99
C LEU A 96 -8.15 20.43 1.63
N ALA A 97 -9.19 21.25 1.52
CA ALA A 97 -9.85 21.51 0.24
C ALA A 97 -8.94 22.28 -0.73
N ALA A 98 -8.14 23.22 -0.24
CA ALA A 98 -7.16 23.95 -1.04
C ALA A 98 -6.02 23.02 -1.52
N SER A 99 -5.50 22.16 -0.65
CA SER A 99 -4.42 21.22 -1.00
C SER A 99 -4.88 20.17 -2.01
N ARG A 100 -6.09 19.61 -1.87
CA ARG A 100 -6.66 18.68 -2.86
C ARG A 100 -6.85 19.34 -4.22
N ARG A 101 -7.28 20.61 -4.26
CA ARG A 101 -7.41 21.38 -5.51
C ARG A 101 -6.05 21.61 -6.16
N SER A 102 -5.03 22.01 -5.41
CA SER A 102 -3.68 22.23 -5.96
C SER A 102 -3.06 20.93 -6.47
N GLN A 103 -3.26 19.82 -5.75
CA GLN A 103 -2.75 18.51 -6.13
C GLN A 103 -3.44 17.95 -7.38
N LYS A 104 -4.75 18.13 -7.53
CA LYS A 104 -5.49 17.75 -8.74
C LYS A 104 -4.98 18.52 -9.97
N VAL A 105 -4.72 19.82 -9.83
CA VAL A 105 -4.16 20.64 -10.92
C VAL A 105 -2.74 20.19 -11.27
N LYS A 106 -1.90 19.89 -10.28
CA LYS A 106 -0.55 19.36 -10.50
C LYS A 106 -0.57 18.03 -11.25
N ASN A 107 -1.39 17.08 -10.81
CA ASN A 107 -1.52 15.77 -11.45
C ASN A 107 -2.03 15.90 -12.89
N ARG A 108 -3.02 16.77 -13.14
CA ARG A 108 -3.52 17.02 -14.50
C ARG A 108 -2.44 17.58 -15.42
N ARG A 109 -1.58 18.48 -14.94
CA ARG A 109 -0.46 19.01 -15.72
C ARG A 109 0.57 17.93 -16.07
N VAL A 110 0.91 17.07 -15.11
CA VAL A 110 1.83 15.94 -15.35
C VAL A 110 1.25 14.98 -16.39
N GLN A 111 -0.03 14.65 -16.27
CA GLN A 111 -0.71 13.75 -17.20
C GLN A 111 -0.78 14.33 -18.62
N ILE A 112 -1.05 15.63 -18.76
CA ILE A 112 -1.04 16.31 -20.07
C ILE A 112 0.38 16.30 -20.67
N HIS A 113 1.41 16.57 -19.86
CA HIS A 113 2.79 16.54 -20.34
C HIS A 113 3.20 15.15 -20.82
N GLN A 114 2.84 14.11 -20.06
CA GLN A 114 3.12 12.72 -20.42
C GLN A 114 2.38 12.30 -21.69
N LEU A 115 1.12 12.73 -21.88
CA LEU A 115 0.38 12.49 -23.12
C LEU A 115 1.02 13.20 -24.31
N SER A 116 1.50 14.44 -24.13
CA SER A 116 2.22 15.18 -25.16
C SER A 116 3.48 14.44 -25.62
N GLN A 117 4.27 13.94 -24.67
CA GLN A 117 5.48 13.15 -24.97
C GLN A 117 5.14 11.87 -25.75
N GLN A 118 4.06 11.17 -25.37
CA GLN A 118 3.61 9.97 -26.09
C GLN A 118 3.17 10.29 -27.53
N VAL A 119 2.51 11.44 -27.75
CA VAL A 119 2.11 11.87 -29.10
C VAL A 119 3.34 12.21 -29.94
N GLU A 120 4.31 12.94 -29.38
CA GLU A 120 5.57 13.25 -30.07
C GLU A 120 6.33 11.98 -30.45
N GLU A 121 6.41 10.99 -29.55
CA GLU A 121 7.04 9.71 -29.83
C GLU A 121 6.31 8.93 -30.94
N LEU A 122 4.98 8.91 -30.92
CA LEU A 122 4.18 8.26 -31.95
C LEU A 122 4.39 8.91 -33.32
N LEU A 123 4.44 10.25 -33.38
CA LEU A 123 4.70 10.97 -34.62
C LEU A 123 6.09 10.64 -35.18
N ALA A 124 7.11 10.58 -34.32
CA ALA A 124 8.46 10.17 -34.72
C ALA A 124 8.49 8.74 -35.28
N GLN A 125 7.72 7.81 -34.68
CA GLN A 125 7.57 6.45 -35.21
C GLN A 125 6.88 6.43 -36.58
N ILE A 126 5.84 7.24 -36.77
CA ILE A 126 5.14 7.36 -38.06
C ILE A 126 6.08 7.89 -39.13
N ASP A 127 6.85 8.94 -38.84
CA ASP A 127 7.83 9.50 -39.78
C ASP A 127 8.90 8.47 -40.14
N PHE A 128 9.42 7.74 -39.15
CA PHE A 128 10.36 6.65 -39.39
C PHE A 128 9.78 5.55 -40.30
N MET A 129 8.55 5.10 -40.01
CA MET A 129 7.89 4.09 -40.85
C MET A 129 7.68 4.58 -42.28
N ARG A 130 7.36 5.86 -42.46
CA ARG A 130 7.20 6.47 -43.78
C ARG A 130 8.52 6.45 -44.56
N ASP A 131 9.61 6.83 -43.93
CA ASP A 131 10.95 6.79 -44.55
C ASP A 131 11.35 5.37 -44.97
N GLU A 132 11.07 4.37 -44.11
CA GLU A 132 11.32 2.96 -44.43
C GLU A 132 10.50 2.48 -45.63
N LEU A 133 9.21 2.84 -45.71
CA LEU A 133 8.37 2.52 -46.86
C LEU A 133 8.90 3.18 -48.15
N GLU A 134 9.34 4.43 -48.09
CA GLU A 134 9.94 5.12 -49.23
C GLU A 134 11.25 4.46 -49.68
N ASN A 135 12.05 3.95 -48.73
CA ASN A 135 13.26 3.20 -49.02
C ASN A 135 12.96 1.87 -49.71
N VAL A 136 11.96 1.12 -49.24
CA VAL A 136 11.52 -0.13 -49.87
C VAL A 136 10.98 0.13 -51.27
N ALA A 137 10.13 1.14 -51.45
CA ALA A 137 9.60 1.51 -52.75
C ALA A 137 10.71 1.91 -53.74
N ARG A 138 11.73 2.65 -53.28
CA ARG A 138 12.91 2.98 -54.09
C ARG A 138 13.70 1.74 -54.52
N LYS A 139 13.87 0.75 -53.63
CA LYS A 139 14.55 -0.52 -53.96
C LYS A 139 13.78 -1.32 -55.01
N LEU A 140 12.46 -1.39 -54.90
CA LEU A 140 11.59 -2.08 -55.86
C LEU A 140 11.53 -1.40 -57.23
N ARG A 141 11.70 -0.06 -57.29
CA ARG A 141 11.75 0.72 -58.54
C ARG A 141 13.07 0.64 -59.30
N ARG A 142 14.12 0.02 -58.76
CA ARG A 142 15.38 -0.16 -59.50
C ARG A 142 15.15 -1.18 -60.63
N PRO A 143 15.40 -0.82 -61.90
CA PRO A 143 15.27 -1.77 -63.00
C PRO A 143 16.25 -2.93 -62.81
N PRO A 144 15.91 -4.16 -63.25
CA PRO A 144 16.85 -5.27 -63.21
C PRO A 144 18.13 -4.90 -63.99
N PRO A 145 19.31 -5.37 -63.56
CA PRO A 145 20.55 -5.11 -64.28
C PRO A 145 20.39 -5.60 -65.73
N PRO A 146 20.94 -4.87 -66.73
CA PRO A 146 20.82 -5.26 -68.13
C PRO A 146 21.32 -6.69 -68.27
N ALA A 147 20.46 -7.57 -68.81
CA ALA A 147 20.85 -8.93 -69.09
C ALA A 147 22.05 -8.87 -70.03
N PHE A 148 23.21 -9.35 -69.57
CA PHE A 148 24.40 -9.48 -70.41
C PHE A 148 24.02 -10.33 -71.62
N ALA A 149 23.96 -9.70 -72.79
CA ALA A 149 23.76 -10.36 -74.07
C ALA A 149 24.93 -11.33 -74.28
N LEU A 150 24.65 -12.63 -74.17
CA LEU A 150 25.56 -13.68 -74.57
C LEU A 150 25.49 -13.83 -76.09
N LYS A 151 26.57 -13.37 -76.73
CA LYS A 151 27.01 -13.61 -78.12
C LYS A 151 26.16 -13.06 -79.26
#